data_AF-A0A0D2PGH6-F1
#
_entry.id   AF-A0A0D2PGH6-F1
#
_cell.length_a   1.000
_cell.length_b   1.000
_cell.length_c   1.000
_cell.angle_alpha   90.00
_cell.angle_beta   90.00
_cell.angle_gamma   90.00
#
_symmetry.space_group_name_H-M   'P 1'
#
loop_
_entity.id
_entity.type
_entity.pdbx_description
1 polymer ?
#
loop_
_entity_poly.entity_id
_entity_poly.type
_entity_poly.pdbx_seq_one_letter_code
_entity_poly.pdbx_strand_id
1 'polypeptide(L)'
;MEDLGLSVAEFSVFGSILSIGALLGSAISGKITDFLGRKLTMWILNLFYIGGWLAIAFAKTPWLLDLGRLSLGFTVGTFTYLMPVYISEITTKNVRGRFSVIPSLTVGWGISFMYIVGSFVSWRTLALIATIPGLLQLLPLFFIPESPRWLAKVGRDKELEDVLLCLRGNKADIFNEAAEIKDYVESLKSFSKEGILEIFQKKYFRPLLTLIGMIILMNLGGANAFSFYSGVIFVSAGLSSMVGLITLATTQTIVGVLGIILIDKLGRRPLQLVSTAGLCFSCFLTGLSFLLKESNWWDQGSPALAFIGLLVYTGSYIVGSGIPWLLLSEVHKLFSFMLL
;
A
#
# COMPACT_ATOMS: atom_id res chain seq x y z
N MET A 1 -9.19 12.68 -20.60
CA MET A 1 -7.87 13.30 -20.87
C MET A 1 -7.68 13.65 -22.34
N GLU A 2 -8.64 13.35 -23.23
CA GLU A 2 -8.66 13.91 -24.59
C GLU A 2 -8.76 15.46 -24.57
N ASP A 3 -9.42 16.04 -23.56
CA ASP A 3 -9.52 17.51 -23.36
C ASP A 3 -8.17 18.23 -23.21
N LEU A 4 -7.11 17.53 -22.84
CA LEU A 4 -5.78 18.11 -22.62
C LEU A 4 -4.77 17.78 -23.74
N GLY A 5 -5.15 16.97 -24.72
CA GLY A 5 -4.28 16.62 -25.85
C GLY A 5 -2.94 16.00 -25.43
N LEU A 6 -2.89 15.30 -24.30
CA LEU A 6 -1.64 14.76 -23.74
C LEU A 6 -1.04 13.71 -24.68
N SER A 7 0.25 13.86 -24.97
CA SER A 7 1.04 12.85 -25.67
C SER A 7 1.18 11.58 -24.81
N VAL A 8 1.46 10.44 -25.45
CA VAL A 8 1.74 9.16 -24.76
C VAL A 8 2.91 9.30 -23.77
N ALA A 9 3.88 10.15 -24.09
CA ALA A 9 5.01 10.46 -23.21
C ALA A 9 4.54 11.17 -21.94
N GLU A 10 3.70 12.19 -22.04
CA GLU A 10 3.17 12.92 -20.88
C GLU A 10 2.27 12.04 -20.02
N PHE A 11 1.47 11.16 -20.62
CA PHE A 11 0.67 10.17 -19.87
C PHE A 11 1.57 9.19 -19.09
N SER A 12 2.66 8.76 -19.71
CA SER A 12 3.65 7.87 -19.07
C SER A 12 4.38 8.55 -17.92
N VAL A 13 4.71 9.84 -18.08
CA VAL A 13 5.30 10.67 -17.00
C VAL A 13 4.32 10.82 -15.85
N PHE A 14 3.06 11.13 -16.13
CA PHE A 14 1.99 11.25 -15.13
C PHE A 14 1.81 9.96 -14.30
N GLY A 15 1.89 8.80 -14.94
CA GLY A 15 1.84 7.50 -14.24
C GLY A 15 3.11 7.23 -13.40
N SER A 16 4.28 7.59 -13.92
CA SER A 16 5.57 7.27 -13.29
C SER A 16 5.95 8.20 -12.14
N ILE A 17 5.52 9.47 -12.19
CA ILE A 17 5.87 10.47 -11.17
C ILE A 17 5.30 10.13 -9.79
N LEU A 18 4.19 9.39 -9.74
CA LEU A 18 3.64 8.82 -8.51
C LEU A 18 4.67 7.91 -7.81
N SER A 19 5.33 7.04 -8.57
CA SER A 19 6.34 6.11 -8.06
C SER A 19 7.58 6.85 -7.55
N ILE A 20 7.99 7.92 -8.24
CA ILE A 20 9.09 8.79 -7.79
C ILE A 20 8.71 9.49 -6.47
N GLY A 21 7.49 10.03 -6.38
CA GLY A 21 6.96 10.59 -5.14
C GLY A 21 6.97 9.58 -4.00
N ALA A 22 6.55 8.33 -4.27
CA ALA A 22 6.55 7.26 -3.28
C ALA A 22 7.96 6.86 -2.81
N LEU A 23 8.94 6.86 -3.71
CA LEU A 23 10.35 6.62 -3.37
C LEU A 23 10.86 7.71 -2.40
N LEU A 24 10.60 8.98 -2.71
CA LEU A 24 10.99 10.10 -1.85
C LEU A 24 10.26 10.04 -0.49
N GLY A 25 8.95 9.78 -0.51
CA GLY A 25 8.14 9.66 0.69
C GLY A 25 8.58 8.52 1.60
N SER A 26 8.96 7.37 1.03
CA SER A 26 9.45 6.23 1.79
C SER A 26 10.86 6.45 2.35
N ALA A 27 11.78 7.07 1.59
CA ALA A 27 13.15 7.34 2.05
C ALA A 27 13.21 8.26 3.28
N ILE A 28 12.29 9.24 3.35
CA ILE A 28 12.27 10.25 4.44
C ILE A 28 11.27 9.84 5.55
N SER A 29 10.38 8.87 5.29
CA SER A 29 9.32 8.44 6.21
C SER A 29 9.79 8.19 7.63
N GLY A 30 10.80 7.33 7.83
CA GLY A 30 11.29 6.95 9.16
C GLY A 30 11.80 8.14 9.98
N LYS A 31 12.56 9.05 9.35
CA LYS A 31 13.08 10.26 10.03
C LYS A 31 11.95 11.21 10.42
N ILE A 32 11.01 11.46 9.51
CA ILE A 32 9.87 12.34 9.75
C ILE A 32 8.99 11.79 10.87
N THR A 33 8.63 10.50 10.82
CA THR A 33 7.73 9.88 11.80
C THR A 33 8.35 9.78 13.19
N ASP A 34 9.67 9.68 13.28
CA ASP A 34 10.38 9.65 14.55
C ASP A 34 10.56 11.04 15.15
N PHE A 35 10.76 12.06 14.32
CA PHE A 35 10.94 13.43 14.78
C PHE A 35 9.61 14.13 15.11
N LEU A 36 8.63 14.07 14.20
CA LEU A 36 7.35 14.78 14.34
C LEU A 36 6.32 14.01 15.18
N GLY A 37 6.51 12.71 15.37
CA GLY A 37 5.49 11.82 15.93
C GLY A 37 4.56 11.27 14.85
N ARG A 38 3.75 10.27 15.22
CA ARG A 38 2.92 9.52 14.27
C ARG A 38 1.67 10.35 13.93
N LYS A 39 0.99 10.94 14.93
CA LYS A 39 -0.22 11.75 14.73
C LYS A 39 0.04 12.98 13.87
N LEU A 40 1.08 13.76 14.18
CA LEU A 40 1.42 14.95 13.41
C LEU A 40 1.83 14.61 11.97
N THR A 41 2.56 13.50 11.77
CA THR A 41 2.88 13.03 10.42
C THR A 41 1.61 12.67 9.64
N MET A 42 0.63 12.00 10.25
CA MET A 42 -0.65 11.71 9.58
C MET A 42 -1.39 12.99 9.16
N TRP A 43 -1.37 14.03 9.99
CA TRP A 43 -1.96 15.34 9.67
C TRP A 43 -1.33 15.97 8.43
N ILE A 44 0.00 16.03 8.40
CA ILE A 44 0.75 16.60 7.28
C ILE A 44 0.48 15.81 6.00
N LEU A 45 0.53 14.47 6.07
CA LEU A 45 0.25 13.62 4.90
C LEU A 45 -1.18 13.79 4.39
N ASN A 46 -2.17 13.93 5.28
CA ASN A 46 -3.55 14.14 4.85
C ASN A 46 -3.72 15.49 4.12
N LEU A 47 -2.97 16.53 4.52
CA LEU A 47 -2.94 17.81 3.80
C LEU A 47 -2.33 17.65 2.40
N PHE A 48 -1.23 16.91 2.27
CA PHE A 48 -0.63 16.59 0.96
C PHE A 48 -1.57 15.74 0.08
N TYR A 49 -2.35 14.85 0.69
CA TYR A 49 -3.36 14.03 0.00
C TYR A 49 -4.49 14.89 -0.58
N ILE A 50 -5.12 15.72 0.26
CA ILE A 50 -6.20 16.63 -0.16
C ILE A 50 -5.67 17.62 -1.20
N GLY A 51 -4.52 18.24 -0.94
CA GLY A 51 -3.88 19.16 -1.88
C GLY A 51 -3.56 18.51 -3.23
N GLY A 52 -3.06 17.26 -3.22
CA GLY A 52 -2.75 16.50 -4.42
C GLY A 52 -3.98 16.21 -5.28
N TRP A 53 -5.09 15.77 -4.66
CA TRP A 53 -6.33 15.52 -5.39
C TRP A 53 -7.01 16.80 -5.90
N LEU A 54 -7.00 17.89 -5.11
CA LEU A 54 -7.51 19.18 -5.55
C LEU A 54 -6.69 19.75 -6.71
N ALA A 55 -5.35 19.61 -6.67
CA ALA A 55 -4.47 20.00 -7.77
C ALA A 55 -4.83 19.25 -9.06
N ILE A 56 -5.11 17.94 -8.98
CA ILE A 56 -5.54 17.12 -10.12
C ILE A 56 -6.94 17.54 -10.61
N ALA A 57 -7.90 17.77 -9.70
CA ALA A 57 -9.27 18.11 -10.06
C ALA A 57 -9.38 19.47 -10.79
N PHE A 58 -8.60 20.46 -10.35
CA PHE A 58 -8.56 21.80 -10.93
C PHE A 58 -7.46 21.99 -11.98
N ALA A 59 -6.79 20.92 -12.40
CA ALA A 59 -5.70 21.00 -13.36
C ALA A 59 -6.17 21.55 -14.71
N LYS A 60 -5.62 22.72 -15.07
CA LYS A 60 -5.73 23.34 -16.40
C LYS A 60 -4.45 23.16 -17.23
N THR A 61 -3.35 22.78 -16.59
CA THR A 61 -2.03 22.61 -17.19
C THR A 61 -1.44 21.24 -16.85
N PRO A 62 -0.64 20.62 -17.74
CA PRO A 62 -0.02 19.31 -17.49
C PRO A 62 0.85 19.28 -16.23
N TRP A 63 1.66 20.32 -15.99
CA TRP A 63 2.54 20.38 -14.82
C TRP A 63 1.80 20.30 -13.48
N LEU A 64 0.55 20.79 -13.42
CA LEU A 64 -0.25 20.76 -12.19
C LEU A 64 -0.80 19.36 -11.90
N LEU A 65 -1.06 18.56 -12.96
CA LEU A 65 -1.37 17.13 -12.83
C LEU A 65 -0.17 16.37 -12.24
N ASP A 66 1.02 16.64 -12.77
CA ASP A 66 2.26 15.98 -12.34
C ASP A 66 2.61 16.34 -10.89
N LEU A 67 2.47 17.62 -10.51
CA LEU A 67 2.69 18.05 -9.13
C LEU A 67 1.69 17.40 -8.17
N GLY A 68 0.41 17.33 -8.56
CA GLY A 68 -0.61 16.65 -7.77
C GLY A 68 -0.29 15.16 -7.58
N ARG A 69 0.16 14.48 -8.64
CA ARG A 69 0.60 13.07 -8.57
C ARG A 69 1.83 12.88 -7.72
N LEU A 70 2.80 13.79 -7.78
CA LEU A 70 4.00 13.73 -6.94
C LEU A 70 3.63 13.86 -5.47
N SER A 71 2.73 14.78 -5.12
CA SER A 71 2.20 14.95 -3.76
C SER A 71 1.47 13.70 -3.25
N LEU A 72 0.62 13.11 -4.09
CA LEU A 72 -0.05 11.84 -3.76
C LEU A 72 0.95 10.70 -3.60
N GLY A 73 1.98 10.64 -4.45
CA GLY A 73 3.04 9.65 -4.39
C GLY A 73 3.80 9.74 -3.07
N PHE A 74 4.21 10.94 -2.68
CA PHE A 74 4.85 11.21 -1.38
C PHE A 74 3.98 10.71 -0.24
N THR A 75 2.68 11.02 -0.30
CA THR A 75 1.72 10.57 0.71
C THR A 75 1.66 9.05 0.79
N VAL A 76 1.47 8.35 -0.32
CA VAL A 76 1.39 6.88 -0.39
C VAL A 76 2.68 6.23 0.13
N GLY A 77 3.85 6.75 -0.26
CA GLY A 77 5.14 6.24 0.17
C GLY A 77 5.33 6.31 1.68
N THR A 78 5.02 7.44 2.30
CA THR A 78 5.13 7.59 3.75
C THR A 78 4.03 6.81 4.49
N PHE A 79 2.81 6.75 3.96
CA PHE A 79 1.68 6.05 4.57
C PHE A 79 1.90 4.54 4.64
N THR A 80 2.56 3.97 3.64
CA THR A 80 2.91 2.53 3.56
C THR A 80 3.80 2.10 4.73
N TYR A 81 4.66 2.99 5.24
CA TYR A 81 5.44 2.75 6.45
C TYR A 81 4.66 3.10 7.73
N LEU A 82 4.03 4.27 7.76
CA LEU A 82 3.41 4.83 8.95
C LEU A 82 2.24 3.99 9.48
N MET A 83 1.36 3.49 8.61
CA MET A 83 0.18 2.73 9.01
C MET A 83 0.50 1.43 9.77
N PRO A 84 1.30 0.49 9.22
CA PRO A 84 1.59 -0.76 9.92
C PRO A 84 2.37 -0.51 11.21
N VAL A 85 3.26 0.49 11.26
CA VAL A 85 3.97 0.88 12.47
C VAL A 85 2.99 1.39 13.51
N TYR A 86 2.16 2.37 13.19
CA TYR A 86 1.19 2.94 14.12
C TYR A 86 0.24 1.88 14.68
N ILE A 87 -0.32 1.02 13.80
CA ILE A 87 -1.16 -0.10 14.21
C ILE A 87 -0.41 -1.04 15.15
N SER A 88 0.85 -1.36 14.87
CA SER A 88 1.65 -2.24 15.73
C SER A 88 1.96 -1.64 17.11
N GLU A 89 2.02 -0.30 17.20
CA GLU A 89 2.32 0.43 18.43
C GLU A 89 1.09 0.56 19.34
N ILE A 90 -0.11 0.71 18.77
CA ILE A 90 -1.36 0.83 19.55
C ILE A 90 -1.96 -0.54 19.93
N THR A 91 -1.68 -1.59 19.15
CA THR A 91 -2.29 -2.92 19.35
C THR A 91 -1.52 -3.80 20.33
N THR A 92 -2.28 -4.54 21.15
CA THR A 92 -1.73 -5.55 22.07
C THR A 92 -1.15 -6.74 21.30
N LYS A 93 -0.16 -7.42 21.91
CA LYS A 93 0.58 -8.54 21.32
C LYS A 93 -0.34 -9.63 20.73
N ASN A 94 -1.51 -9.88 21.34
CA ASN A 94 -2.43 -10.97 21.00
C ASN A 94 -3.32 -10.72 19.78
N VAL A 95 -3.63 -9.46 19.45
CA VAL A 95 -4.52 -9.13 18.30
C VAL A 95 -3.80 -8.47 17.13
N ARG A 96 -2.53 -8.06 17.33
CA ARG A 96 -1.71 -7.34 16.34
C ARG A 96 -1.74 -7.97 14.94
N GLY A 97 -1.64 -9.31 14.85
CA GLY A 97 -1.65 -10.00 13.55
C GLY A 97 -2.91 -9.75 12.73
N ARG A 98 -4.09 -9.72 13.37
CA ARG A 98 -5.37 -9.45 12.69
C ARG A 98 -5.46 -7.99 12.23
N PHE A 99 -4.98 -7.06 13.04
CA PHE A 99 -4.97 -5.64 12.70
C PHE A 99 -3.94 -5.30 11.61
N SER A 100 -2.83 -6.05 11.50
CA SER A 100 -1.82 -5.86 10.45
C SER A 100 -2.34 -6.13 9.03
N VAL A 101 -3.43 -6.88 8.87
CA VAL A 101 -4.02 -7.21 7.55
C VAL A 101 -4.99 -6.12 7.05
N ILE A 102 -5.57 -5.32 7.97
CA ILE A 102 -6.59 -4.31 7.66
C ILE A 102 -6.12 -3.27 6.61
N PRO A 103 -4.88 -2.72 6.67
CA PRO A 103 -4.42 -1.76 5.67
C PRO A 103 -4.44 -2.32 4.25
N SER A 104 -3.95 -3.55 4.05
CA SER A 104 -3.88 -4.19 2.74
C SER A 104 -5.29 -4.44 2.15
N LEU A 105 -6.24 -4.86 2.99
CA LEU A 105 -7.65 -4.98 2.59
C LEU A 105 -8.25 -3.65 2.15
N THR A 106 -8.03 -2.61 2.95
CA THR A 106 -8.59 -1.28 2.71
C THR A 106 -8.08 -0.71 1.40
N VAL A 107 -6.79 -0.92 1.08
CA VAL A 107 -6.22 -0.55 -0.23
C VAL A 107 -6.91 -1.29 -1.37
N GLY A 108 -7.12 -2.60 -1.25
CA GLY A 108 -7.80 -3.40 -2.27
C GLY A 108 -9.24 -2.97 -2.52
N TRP A 109 -9.98 -2.66 -1.45
CA TRP A 109 -11.34 -2.13 -1.54
C TRP A 109 -11.36 -0.72 -2.13
N GLY A 110 -10.40 0.13 -1.78
CA GLY A 110 -10.25 1.47 -2.35
C GLY A 110 -10.02 1.44 -3.86
N ILE A 111 -9.13 0.57 -4.35
CA ILE A 111 -8.89 0.39 -5.79
C ILE A 111 -10.17 -0.08 -6.49
N SER A 112 -10.86 -1.06 -5.91
CA SER A 112 -12.11 -1.60 -6.47
C SER A 112 -13.20 -0.54 -6.56
N PHE A 113 -13.36 0.26 -5.51
CA PHE A 113 -14.29 1.39 -5.47
C PHE A 113 -13.98 2.40 -6.59
N MET A 114 -12.70 2.75 -6.77
CA MET A 114 -12.27 3.70 -7.80
C MET A 114 -12.47 3.15 -9.21
N TYR A 115 -12.33 1.85 -9.45
CA TYR A 115 -12.65 1.23 -10.74
C TYR A 115 -14.15 1.28 -11.08
N ILE A 116 -15.02 1.04 -10.09
CA ILE A 116 -16.46 1.12 -10.28
C ILE A 116 -16.87 2.57 -10.56
N VAL A 117 -16.50 3.50 -9.68
CA VAL A 117 -16.87 4.92 -9.85
C VAL A 117 -16.26 5.52 -11.11
N GLY A 118 -14.99 5.20 -11.40
CA GLY A 118 -14.29 5.67 -12.59
C GLY A 118 -14.89 5.16 -13.91
N SER A 119 -15.71 4.10 -13.87
CA SER A 119 -16.43 3.62 -15.06
C SER A 119 -17.65 4.48 -15.40
N PHE A 120 -18.24 5.18 -14.42
CA PHE A 120 -19.47 5.98 -14.62
C PHE A 120 -19.23 7.49 -14.67
N VAL A 121 -18.05 7.95 -14.26
CA VAL A 121 -17.81 9.35 -13.92
C VAL A 121 -16.57 9.90 -14.66
N SER A 122 -16.61 11.19 -15.00
CA SER A 122 -15.46 11.87 -15.62
C SER A 122 -14.23 11.89 -14.69
N TRP A 123 -13.03 11.96 -15.26
CA TRP A 123 -11.77 11.94 -14.50
C TRP A 123 -11.63 13.10 -13.49
N ARG A 124 -12.22 14.28 -13.77
CA ARG A 124 -12.21 15.43 -12.85
C ARG A 124 -13.14 15.20 -11.66
N THR A 125 -14.35 14.72 -11.93
CA THR A 125 -15.30 14.38 -10.87
C THR A 125 -14.80 13.21 -10.04
N LEU A 126 -14.11 12.23 -10.66
CA LEU A 126 -13.43 11.14 -9.94
C LEU A 126 -12.37 11.67 -8.97
N ALA A 127 -11.57 12.66 -9.37
CA ALA A 127 -10.59 13.31 -8.50
C ALA A 127 -11.25 14.06 -7.32
N LEU A 128 -12.39 14.71 -7.55
CA LEU A 128 -13.18 15.34 -6.48
C LEU A 128 -13.73 14.29 -5.50
N ILE A 129 -14.27 13.18 -6.00
CA ILE A 129 -14.75 12.07 -5.17
C ILE A 129 -13.60 11.48 -4.33
N ALA A 130 -12.41 11.34 -4.92
CA ALA A 130 -11.21 10.87 -4.21
C ALA A 130 -10.72 11.83 -3.11
N THR A 131 -11.15 13.08 -3.12
CA THR A 131 -10.86 14.03 -2.04
C THR A 131 -11.71 13.77 -0.78
N ILE A 132 -12.90 13.18 -0.95
CA ILE A 132 -13.87 12.95 0.14
C ILE A 132 -13.28 12.08 1.27
N PRO A 133 -12.63 10.92 1.02
CA PRO A 133 -11.99 10.15 2.07
C PRO A 133 -10.94 10.94 2.87
N GLY A 134 -10.16 11.80 2.21
CA GLY A 134 -9.17 12.65 2.88
C GLY A 134 -9.82 13.67 3.82
N LEU A 135 -10.92 14.29 3.38
CA LEU A 135 -11.71 15.20 4.21
C LEU A 135 -12.35 14.46 5.39
N LEU A 136 -12.90 13.27 5.15
CA LEU A 136 -13.50 12.45 6.19
C LEU A 136 -12.47 11.99 7.22
N GLN A 137 -11.23 11.70 6.80
CA GLN A 137 -10.12 11.32 7.68
C GLN A 137 -9.67 12.46 8.63
N LEU A 138 -9.96 13.74 8.32
CA LEU A 138 -9.66 14.85 9.22
C LEU A 138 -10.42 14.75 10.55
N LEU A 139 -11.66 14.24 10.53
CA LEU A 139 -12.49 14.15 11.73
C LEU A 139 -11.94 13.13 12.75
N PRO A 140 -11.64 11.87 12.39
CA PRO A 140 -11.00 10.92 13.29
C PRO A 140 -9.62 11.37 13.78
N LEU A 141 -8.85 12.07 12.95
CA LEU A 141 -7.49 12.52 13.29
C LEU A 141 -7.44 13.43 14.53
N PHE A 142 -8.53 14.12 14.88
CA PHE A 142 -8.61 14.85 16.14
C PHE A 142 -8.65 13.92 17.36
N PHE A 143 -9.43 12.84 17.28
CA PHE A 143 -9.67 11.90 18.39
C PHE A 143 -8.59 10.83 18.53
N ILE A 144 -7.80 10.59 17.49
CA ILE A 144 -6.78 9.55 17.50
C ILE A 144 -5.64 9.94 18.47
N PRO A 145 -5.24 9.07 19.42
CA PRO A 145 -4.13 9.34 20.32
C PRO A 145 -2.77 9.19 19.61
N GLU A 146 -1.74 9.82 20.16
CA GLU A 146 -0.37 9.64 19.69
C GLU A 146 0.15 8.23 20.04
N SER A 147 1.21 7.79 19.38
CA SER A 147 1.82 6.47 19.67
C SER A 147 2.42 6.42 21.08
N PRO A 148 2.06 5.43 21.93
CA PRO A 148 2.68 5.24 23.25
C PRO A 148 4.21 5.10 23.16
N ARG A 149 4.72 4.36 22.17
CA ARG A 149 6.16 4.14 22.02
C ARG A 149 6.91 5.41 21.65
N TRP A 150 6.29 6.28 20.85
CA TRP A 150 6.87 7.58 20.53
C TRP A 150 6.89 8.50 21.76
N LEU A 151 5.81 8.54 22.55
CA LEU A 151 5.74 9.32 23.78
C LEU A 151 6.82 8.90 24.79
N ALA A 152 7.05 7.59 24.95
CA ALA A 152 8.15 7.06 25.77
C ALA A 152 9.53 7.46 25.22
N LYS A 153 9.72 7.47 23.90
CA LYS A 153 10.98 7.91 23.26
C LYS A 153 11.31 9.37 23.55
N VAL A 154 10.29 10.24 23.51
CA VAL A 154 10.40 11.69 23.75
C VAL A 154 10.46 12.02 25.26
N GLY A 155 10.12 11.08 26.14
CA GLY A 155 10.13 11.26 27.60
C GLY A 155 8.88 11.95 28.15
N ARG A 156 7.74 11.83 27.45
CA ARG A 156 6.44 12.38 27.89
C ARG A 156 5.63 11.34 28.66
N ASP A 157 6.06 11.07 29.89
CA ASP A 157 5.53 9.97 30.69
C ASP A 157 4.06 10.13 31.11
N LYS A 158 3.60 11.36 31.37
CA LYS A 158 2.20 11.61 31.73
C LYS A 158 1.25 11.36 30.55
N GLU A 159 1.62 11.86 29.36
CA GLU A 159 0.85 11.63 28.13
C GLU A 159 0.85 10.14 27.73
N LEU A 160 1.95 9.43 28.00
CA LEU A 160 2.05 7.98 27.79
C LEU A 160 0.98 7.22 28.60
N GLU A 161 0.88 7.51 29.90
CA GLU A 161 -0.08 6.87 30.80
C GLU A 161 -1.52 7.16 30.39
N ASP A 162 -1.84 8.43 30.06
CA ASP A 162 -3.16 8.84 29.59
C ASP A 162 -3.57 8.14 28.29
N VAL A 163 -2.64 8.02 27.33
CA VAL A 163 -2.89 7.31 26.07
C VAL A 163 -3.09 5.82 26.30
N LEU A 164 -2.30 5.19 27.16
CA LEU A 164 -2.46 3.77 27.48
C LEU A 164 -3.80 3.51 28.20
N LEU A 165 -4.23 4.40 29.10
CA LEU A 165 -5.56 4.35 29.73
C LEU A 165 -6.68 4.48 28.70
N CYS A 166 -6.52 5.38 27.73
CA CYS A 166 -7.46 5.54 26.63
C CYS A 166 -7.53 4.29 25.72
N LEU A 167 -6.39 3.63 25.46
CA LEU A 167 -6.30 2.49 24.56
C LEU A 167 -6.68 1.14 25.21
N ARG A 168 -6.44 0.97 26.51
CA ARG A 168 -6.68 -0.28 27.26
C ARG A 168 -7.94 -0.22 28.13
N GLY A 169 -8.42 0.98 28.41
CA GLY A 169 -9.55 1.27 29.29
C GLY A 169 -9.09 1.72 30.69
N ASN A 170 -9.88 2.59 31.33
CA ASN A 170 -9.57 3.25 32.62
C ASN A 170 -9.30 2.32 33.82
N LYS A 171 -9.49 1.00 33.69
CA LYS A 171 -9.28 0.01 34.76
C LYS A 171 -8.18 -1.00 34.45
N ALA A 172 -7.46 -0.85 33.34
CA ALA A 172 -6.39 -1.75 32.96
C ALA A 172 -5.12 -1.44 33.76
N ASP A 173 -4.40 -2.49 34.18
CA ASP A 173 -3.07 -2.33 34.77
C ASP A 173 -2.07 -2.03 33.65
N ILE A 174 -1.66 -0.77 33.59
CA ILE A 174 -0.80 -0.20 32.54
C ILE A 174 0.65 -0.09 33.01
N PHE A 175 0.90 -0.22 34.31
CA PHE A 175 2.22 0.03 34.88
C PHE A 175 3.28 -0.91 34.30
N ASN A 176 2.93 -2.19 34.15
CA ASN A 176 3.80 -3.19 33.54
C ASN A 176 4.04 -2.93 32.04
N GLU A 177 3.01 -2.53 31.28
CA GLU A 177 3.15 -2.22 29.84
C GLU A 177 3.97 -0.94 29.62
N ALA A 178 3.76 0.09 30.44
CA ALA A 178 4.53 1.33 30.40
C ALA A 178 6.00 1.11 30.76
N ALA A 179 6.29 0.30 31.79
CA ALA A 179 7.64 -0.09 32.16
C ALA A 179 8.34 -0.88 31.04
N GLU A 180 7.67 -1.91 30.47
CA GLU A 180 8.20 -2.68 29.33
C GLU A 180 8.56 -1.77 28.14
N ILE A 181 7.71 -0.78 27.84
CA ILE A 181 7.95 0.17 26.74
C ILE A 181 9.15 1.09 27.06
N LYS A 182 9.27 1.57 28.29
CA LYS A 182 10.39 2.45 28.70
C LYS A 182 11.73 1.69 28.68
N ASP A 183 11.77 0.49 29.25
CA ASP A 183 12.96 -0.36 29.25
C ASP A 183 13.41 -0.68 27.81
N TYR A 184 12.45 -0.95 26.91
CA TYR A 184 12.73 -1.17 25.50
C TYR A 184 13.27 0.08 24.79
N VAL A 185 12.76 1.26 25.10
CA VAL A 185 13.26 2.52 24.52
C VAL A 185 14.67 2.85 25.04
N GLU A 186 14.94 2.56 26.30
CA GLU A 186 16.24 2.79 26.93
C GLU A 186 17.31 1.85 26.39
N SER A 187 16.98 0.56 26.21
CA SER A 187 17.87 -0.38 25.53
C SER A 187 18.21 0.10 24.11
N LEU A 188 17.22 0.55 23.33
CA LEU A 188 17.46 1.10 21.98
C LEU A 188 18.38 2.33 21.95
N LYS A 189 18.33 3.20 22.96
CA LYS A 189 19.24 4.36 23.06
C LYS A 189 20.69 3.91 23.26
N SER A 190 20.90 2.82 24.01
CA SER A 190 22.22 2.26 24.28
C SER A 190 22.89 1.65 23.02
N PHE A 191 22.09 1.10 22.10
CA PHE A 191 22.55 0.54 20.81
C PHE A 191 22.73 1.59 19.69
N SER A 192 22.36 2.86 19.91
CA SER A 192 22.05 3.82 18.83
C SER A 192 23.20 4.38 17.98
N LYS A 193 24.45 3.91 18.14
CA LYS A 193 25.58 4.40 17.31
C LYS A 193 25.92 3.56 16.08
N GLU A 194 25.42 2.32 15.96
CA GLU A 194 25.85 1.40 14.87
C GLU A 194 24.70 0.85 13.99
N GLY A 195 23.45 1.24 14.26
CA GLY A 195 22.24 0.54 13.79
C GLY A 195 21.97 0.41 12.28
N ILE A 196 22.69 1.10 11.39
CA ILE A 196 22.62 0.85 9.92
C ILE A 196 23.65 -0.19 9.49
N LEU A 197 24.82 -0.21 10.15
CA LEU A 197 25.91 -1.15 9.86
C LEU A 197 25.65 -2.52 10.49
N GLU A 198 24.92 -2.57 11.61
CA GLU A 198 24.50 -3.83 12.23
C GLU A 198 23.47 -4.62 11.39
N ILE A 199 22.64 -3.93 10.59
CA ILE A 199 21.70 -4.57 9.65
C ILE A 199 22.47 -5.38 8.58
N PHE A 200 23.70 -4.97 8.26
CA PHE A 200 24.60 -5.68 7.35
C PHE A 200 25.31 -6.87 7.99
N GLN A 201 25.05 -7.21 9.26
CA GLN A 201 25.54 -8.45 9.84
C GLN A 201 24.95 -9.66 9.10
N LYS A 202 25.82 -10.64 8.83
CA LYS A 202 25.57 -11.83 7.98
C LYS A 202 24.33 -12.64 8.40
N LYS A 203 23.90 -12.54 9.67
CA LYS A 203 22.72 -13.19 10.25
C LYS A 203 21.40 -12.61 9.72
N TYR A 204 21.36 -11.31 9.42
CA TYR A 204 20.13 -10.59 9.06
C TYR A 204 20.03 -10.23 7.57
N PHE A 205 21.17 -10.19 6.89
CA PHE A 205 21.23 -9.85 5.46
C PHE A 205 20.44 -10.82 4.57
N ARG A 206 20.45 -12.13 4.85
CA ARG A 206 19.77 -13.14 4.00
C ARG A 206 18.24 -13.02 4.02
N PRO A 207 17.55 -12.93 5.17
CA PRO A 207 16.11 -12.68 5.19
C PRO A 207 15.73 -11.33 4.57
N LEU A 208 16.50 -10.28 4.85
CA LEU A 208 16.25 -8.95 4.32
C LEU A 208 16.39 -8.91 2.79
N LEU A 209 17.45 -9.51 2.25
CA LEU A 209 17.68 -9.60 0.80
C LEU A 209 16.56 -10.38 0.11
N THR A 210 16.09 -11.47 0.72
CA THR A 210 14.98 -12.27 0.17
C THR A 210 13.70 -11.43 0.11
N LEU A 211 13.42 -10.66 1.16
CA LEU A 211 12.24 -9.81 1.23
C LEU A 211 12.28 -8.65 0.23
N ILE A 212 13.41 -7.94 0.16
CA ILE A 212 13.64 -6.85 -0.80
C ILE A 212 13.54 -7.40 -2.23
N GLY A 213 14.17 -8.54 -2.50
CA GLY A 213 14.10 -9.23 -3.79
C GLY A 213 12.67 -9.59 -4.17
N MET A 214 11.87 -10.13 -3.24
CA MET A 214 10.45 -10.41 -3.47
C MET A 214 9.67 -9.14 -3.82
N ILE A 215 9.84 -8.04 -3.09
CA ILE A 215 9.12 -6.78 -3.36
C ILE A 215 9.51 -6.21 -4.74
N ILE A 216 10.80 -6.22 -5.08
CA ILE A 216 11.29 -5.74 -6.38
C ILE A 216 10.73 -6.60 -7.51
N LEU A 217 10.83 -7.92 -7.40
CA LEU A 217 10.34 -8.84 -8.44
C LEU A 217 8.82 -8.72 -8.63
N MET A 218 8.05 -8.52 -7.56
CA MET A 218 6.61 -8.30 -7.66
C MET A 218 6.26 -6.96 -8.32
N ASN A 219 7.03 -5.90 -8.07
CA ASN A 219 6.83 -4.63 -8.75
C ASN A 219 7.25 -4.68 -10.23
N LEU A 220 8.37 -5.35 -10.54
CA LEU A 220 8.82 -5.61 -11.90
C LEU A 220 7.85 -6.49 -12.68
N GLY A 221 7.06 -7.33 -12.00
CA GLY A 221 5.97 -8.10 -12.57
C GLY A 221 4.82 -7.28 -13.17
N GLY A 222 4.92 -5.94 -13.14
CA GLY A 222 4.03 -5.05 -13.90
C GLY A 222 2.74 -4.66 -13.19
N ALA A 223 2.66 -4.82 -11.87
CA ALA A 223 1.40 -4.65 -11.13
C ALA A 223 0.78 -3.26 -11.32
N ASN A 224 1.62 -2.22 -11.27
CA ASN A 224 1.20 -0.85 -11.50
C ASN A 224 0.83 -0.61 -12.98
N ALA A 225 1.51 -1.26 -13.93
CA ALA A 225 1.19 -1.16 -15.35
C ALA A 225 -0.17 -1.79 -15.65
N PHE A 226 -0.43 -3.01 -15.19
CA PHE A 226 -1.75 -3.64 -15.32
C PHE A 226 -2.84 -2.81 -14.64
N SER A 227 -2.58 -2.27 -13.45
CA SER A 227 -3.57 -1.49 -12.71
C SER A 227 -3.91 -0.16 -13.39
N PHE A 228 -2.92 0.56 -13.92
CA PHE A 228 -3.11 1.88 -14.55
C PHE A 228 -3.60 1.79 -16.00
N TYR A 229 -3.15 0.77 -16.74
CA TYR A 229 -3.49 0.61 -18.16
C TYR A 229 -4.61 -0.42 -18.41
N SER A 230 -5.18 -1.04 -17.38
CA SER A 230 -6.28 -2.02 -17.50
C SER A 230 -7.40 -1.56 -18.43
N GLY A 231 -7.87 -0.32 -18.29
CA GLY A 231 -8.90 0.24 -19.16
C GLY A 231 -8.48 0.30 -20.63
N VAL A 232 -7.23 0.71 -20.91
CA VAL A 232 -6.67 0.76 -22.28
C VAL A 232 -6.49 -0.65 -22.82
N ILE A 233 -6.02 -1.60 -22.01
CA ILE A 233 -5.83 -2.99 -22.41
C ILE A 233 -7.17 -3.63 -22.81
N PHE A 234 -8.26 -3.37 -22.07
CA PHE A 234 -9.58 -3.89 -22.44
C PHE A 234 -10.11 -3.30 -23.76
N VAL A 235 -9.97 -1.98 -23.96
CA VAL A 235 -10.38 -1.34 -25.21
C VAL A 235 -9.55 -1.88 -26.38
N SER A 236 -8.23 -1.97 -26.21
CA SER A 236 -7.31 -2.53 -27.20
C SER A 236 -7.55 -4.02 -27.47
N ALA A 237 -8.09 -4.77 -26.51
CA ALA A 237 -8.51 -6.15 -26.72
C ALA A 237 -9.82 -6.24 -27.52
N GLY A 238 -10.66 -5.20 -27.52
CA GLY A 238 -11.98 -5.18 -28.19
C GLY A 238 -13.16 -5.37 -27.22
N LEU A 239 -12.93 -5.20 -25.92
CA LEU A 239 -13.95 -5.27 -24.88
C LEU A 239 -14.33 -3.88 -24.37
N SER A 240 -15.55 -3.76 -23.85
CA SER A 240 -15.99 -2.55 -23.15
C SER A 240 -15.17 -2.35 -21.88
N SER A 241 -14.52 -1.19 -21.76
CA SER A 241 -13.74 -0.78 -20.58
C SER A 241 -14.56 -0.87 -19.29
N MET A 242 -15.84 -0.46 -19.34
CA MET A 242 -16.74 -0.48 -18.18
C MET A 242 -16.95 -1.91 -17.64
N VAL A 243 -17.27 -2.86 -18.52
CA VAL A 243 -17.48 -4.26 -18.12
C VAL A 243 -16.18 -4.87 -17.58
N GLY A 244 -15.04 -4.56 -18.22
CA GLY A 244 -13.71 -4.98 -17.78
C GLY A 244 -13.38 -4.50 -16.37
N LEU A 245 -13.47 -3.19 -16.13
CA LEU A 245 -13.11 -2.57 -14.84
C LEU A 245 -14.03 -3.03 -13.69
N ILE A 246 -15.35 -3.15 -13.93
CA ILE A 246 -16.30 -3.64 -12.93
C ILE A 246 -16.00 -5.11 -12.58
N THR A 247 -15.67 -5.94 -13.57
CA THR A 247 -15.33 -7.35 -13.29
C THR A 247 -14.02 -7.44 -12.51
N LEU A 248 -13.00 -6.64 -12.85
CA LEU A 248 -11.76 -6.58 -12.07
C LEU A 248 -11.99 -6.19 -10.62
N ALA A 249 -12.79 -5.15 -10.37
CA ALA A 249 -13.15 -4.71 -9.03
C ALA A 249 -13.85 -5.81 -8.21
N THR A 250 -14.76 -6.55 -8.87
CA THR A 250 -15.50 -7.65 -8.25
C THR A 250 -14.58 -8.83 -7.94
N THR A 251 -13.71 -9.22 -8.88
CA THR A 251 -12.70 -10.25 -8.64
C THR A 251 -11.73 -9.84 -7.55
N GLN A 252 -11.32 -8.57 -7.52
CA GLN A 252 -10.36 -8.06 -6.54
C GLN A 252 -10.90 -8.12 -5.11
N THR A 253 -12.16 -7.73 -4.91
CA THR A 253 -12.82 -7.80 -3.62
C THR A 253 -13.01 -9.25 -3.14
N ILE A 254 -13.53 -10.13 -4.00
CA ILE A 254 -13.78 -11.54 -3.66
C ILE A 254 -12.48 -12.28 -3.36
N VAL A 255 -11.51 -12.19 -4.26
CA VAL A 255 -10.22 -12.90 -4.12
C VAL A 255 -9.41 -12.32 -2.97
N GLY A 256 -9.51 -11.02 -2.67
CA GLY A 256 -8.88 -10.42 -1.50
C GLY A 256 -9.37 -11.02 -0.18
N VAL A 257 -10.69 -11.20 -0.02
CA VAL A 257 -11.27 -11.84 1.18
C VAL A 257 -10.86 -13.31 1.27
N LEU A 258 -10.92 -14.05 0.16
CA LEU A 258 -10.48 -15.44 0.11
C LEU A 258 -8.98 -15.58 0.42
N GLY A 259 -8.16 -14.66 -0.08
CA GLY A 259 -6.71 -14.66 0.11
C GLY A 259 -6.32 -14.66 1.58
N ILE A 260 -7.02 -13.90 2.42
CA ILE A 260 -6.76 -13.86 3.87
C ILE A 260 -7.05 -15.20 4.52
N ILE A 261 -8.19 -15.81 4.19
CA ILE A 261 -8.58 -17.12 4.72
C ILE A 261 -7.57 -18.18 4.25
N LEU A 262 -7.07 -18.07 3.02
CA LEU A 262 -6.07 -18.98 2.46
C LEU A 262 -4.70 -18.81 3.12
N ILE A 263 -4.28 -17.58 3.48
CA ILE A 263 -3.01 -17.32 4.17
C ILE A 263 -2.95 -18.10 5.49
N ASP A 264 -4.05 -18.10 6.25
CA ASP A 264 -4.12 -18.77 7.55
C ASP A 264 -4.12 -20.30 7.42
N LYS A 265 -4.69 -20.85 6.33
CA LYS A 265 -4.80 -22.31 6.12
C LYS A 265 -3.61 -22.95 5.42
N LEU A 266 -3.14 -22.37 4.32
CA LEU A 266 -2.11 -22.95 3.45
C LEU A 266 -0.70 -22.52 3.85
N GLY A 267 -0.59 -21.47 4.66
CA GLY A 267 0.68 -20.84 4.97
C GLY A 267 1.23 -20.01 3.81
N ARG A 268 2.26 -19.22 4.12
CA ARG A 268 2.68 -18.07 3.29
C ARG A 268 3.53 -18.44 2.08
N ARG A 269 4.44 -19.39 2.25
CA ARG A 269 5.37 -19.83 1.20
C ARG A 269 4.67 -20.50 0.00
N PRO A 270 3.79 -21.51 0.19
CA PRO A 270 3.11 -22.13 -0.95
C PRO A 270 2.16 -21.13 -1.63
N LEU A 271 1.49 -20.27 -0.87
CA LEU A 271 0.59 -19.27 -1.43
C LEU A 271 1.32 -18.23 -2.28
N GLN A 272 2.51 -17.79 -1.87
CA GLN A 272 3.37 -16.90 -2.67
C GLN A 272 3.82 -17.57 -3.98
N LEU A 273 4.19 -18.86 -3.93
CA LEU A 273 4.60 -19.61 -5.13
C LEU A 273 3.44 -19.77 -6.11
N VAL A 274 2.25 -20.15 -5.63
CA VAL A 274 1.05 -20.27 -6.46
C VAL A 274 0.66 -18.92 -7.07
N SER A 275 0.72 -17.84 -6.29
CA SER A 275 0.42 -16.49 -6.78
C SER A 275 1.41 -16.07 -7.87
N THR A 276 2.70 -16.32 -7.69
CA THR A 276 3.73 -15.98 -8.67
C THR A 276 3.57 -16.82 -9.95
N ALA A 277 3.25 -18.10 -9.83
CA ALA A 277 2.95 -18.96 -10.98
C ALA A 277 1.70 -18.47 -11.74
N GLY A 278 0.67 -18.04 -11.01
CA GLY A 278 -0.54 -17.42 -11.59
C GLY A 278 -0.23 -16.12 -12.34
N LEU A 279 0.66 -15.28 -11.81
CA LEU A 279 1.14 -14.08 -12.50
C LEU A 279 1.88 -14.42 -13.80
N CYS A 280 2.83 -15.36 -13.77
CA CYS A 280 3.52 -15.80 -14.98
C CYS A 280 2.56 -16.35 -16.04
N PHE A 281 1.61 -17.19 -15.61
CA PHE A 281 0.60 -17.77 -16.50
C PHE A 281 -0.31 -16.69 -17.10
N SER A 282 -0.71 -15.70 -16.31
CA SER A 282 -1.53 -14.59 -16.80
C SER A 282 -0.80 -13.71 -17.81
N CYS A 283 0.49 -13.40 -17.59
CA CYS A 283 1.29 -12.66 -18.56
C CYS A 283 1.44 -13.44 -19.86
N PHE A 284 1.65 -14.76 -19.78
CA PHE A 284 1.70 -15.63 -20.94
C PHE A 284 0.38 -15.63 -21.73
N LEU A 285 -0.76 -15.78 -21.06
CA LEU A 285 -2.09 -15.71 -21.69
C LEU A 285 -2.36 -14.36 -22.35
N THR A 286 -2.00 -13.27 -21.68
CA THR A 286 -2.23 -11.91 -22.19
C THR A 286 -1.33 -11.63 -23.40
N GLY A 287 -0.07 -12.07 -23.38
CA GLY A 287 0.83 -11.99 -24.54
C GLY A 287 0.36 -12.84 -25.72
N LEU A 288 -0.11 -14.06 -25.45
CA LEU A 288 -0.68 -14.94 -26.47
C LEU A 288 -1.93 -14.34 -27.12
N SER A 289 -2.79 -13.68 -26.35
CA SER A 289 -3.97 -12.97 -26.85
C SER A 289 -3.61 -11.93 -27.91
N PHE A 290 -2.60 -11.09 -27.65
CA PHE A 290 -2.17 -10.05 -28.57
C PHE A 290 -1.51 -10.63 -29.83
N LEU A 291 -0.72 -11.69 -29.71
CA LEU A 291 -0.09 -12.36 -30.85
C LEU A 291 -1.13 -13.00 -31.77
N LEU A 292 -2.16 -13.65 -31.19
CA LEU A 292 -3.26 -14.24 -31.95
C LEU A 292 -4.13 -13.19 -32.64
N LYS A 293 -4.27 -12.00 -32.02
CA LYS A 293 -4.96 -10.85 -32.61
C LYS A 293 -4.22 -10.29 -33.82
N GLU A 294 -2.90 -10.13 -33.71
CA GLU A 294 -2.08 -9.58 -34.78
C GLU A 294 -2.00 -10.54 -35.99
N SER A 295 -2.07 -11.85 -35.74
CA SER A 295 -1.99 -12.86 -36.79
C SER A 295 -3.33 -13.09 -37.52
N ASN A 296 -4.47 -12.57 -37.04
CA ASN A 296 -5.84 -12.86 -37.51
C ASN A 296 -6.26 -14.36 -37.47
N TRP A 297 -5.61 -15.20 -36.65
CA TRP A 297 -5.95 -16.63 -36.58
C TRP A 297 -7.22 -16.88 -35.75
N TRP A 298 -7.55 -16.00 -34.79
CA TRP A 298 -8.67 -16.21 -33.87
C TRP A 298 -9.26 -14.91 -33.28
N ASP A 299 -9.85 -14.08 -34.14
CA ASP A 299 -10.38 -12.76 -33.76
C ASP A 299 -11.49 -12.80 -32.70
N GLN A 300 -12.30 -13.86 -32.69
CA GLN A 300 -13.39 -14.00 -31.71
C GLN A 300 -12.91 -14.46 -30.31
N GLY A 301 -11.79 -15.18 -30.24
CA GLY A 301 -11.26 -15.76 -28.99
C GLY A 301 -10.19 -14.91 -28.31
N SER A 302 -9.46 -14.09 -29.07
CA SER A 302 -8.41 -13.21 -28.54
C SER A 302 -8.89 -12.29 -27.41
N PRO A 303 -10.03 -11.57 -27.51
CA PRO A 303 -10.48 -10.67 -26.45
C PRO A 303 -10.83 -11.41 -25.15
N ALA A 304 -11.42 -12.60 -25.26
CA ALA A 304 -11.75 -13.45 -24.11
C ALA A 304 -10.48 -13.94 -23.39
N LEU A 305 -9.41 -14.25 -24.15
CA LEU A 305 -8.13 -14.66 -23.58
C LEU A 305 -7.44 -13.52 -22.81
N ALA A 306 -7.44 -12.29 -23.35
CA ALA A 306 -6.93 -11.11 -22.64
C ALA A 306 -7.71 -10.84 -21.35
N PHE A 307 -9.04 -11.00 -21.40
CA PHE A 307 -9.90 -10.84 -20.23
C PHE A 307 -9.59 -11.85 -19.13
N ILE A 308 -9.51 -13.13 -19.48
CA ILE A 308 -9.15 -14.19 -18.53
C ILE A 308 -7.75 -13.95 -17.97
N GLY A 309 -6.79 -13.58 -18.82
CA GLY A 309 -5.44 -13.21 -18.40
C GLY A 309 -5.44 -12.10 -17.34
N LEU A 310 -6.17 -11.01 -17.57
CA LEU A 310 -6.22 -9.88 -16.65
C LEU A 310 -6.93 -10.21 -15.33
N LEU A 311 -7.96 -11.05 -15.35
CA LEU A 311 -8.64 -11.53 -14.15
C LEU A 311 -7.73 -12.42 -13.31
N VAL A 312 -7.03 -13.36 -13.94
CA VAL A 312 -6.07 -14.25 -13.26
C VAL A 312 -4.90 -13.44 -12.71
N TYR A 313 -4.42 -12.44 -13.46
CA TYR A 313 -3.36 -11.53 -13.01
C TYR A 313 -3.78 -10.81 -11.73
N THR A 314 -4.96 -10.17 -11.77
CA THR A 314 -5.47 -9.36 -10.65
C THR A 314 -5.72 -10.21 -9.42
N GLY A 315 -6.39 -11.36 -9.58
CA GLY A 315 -6.62 -12.30 -8.49
C GLY A 315 -5.32 -12.80 -7.86
N SER A 316 -4.37 -13.23 -8.69
CA SER A 316 -3.07 -13.75 -8.24
C SER A 316 -2.22 -12.66 -7.57
N TYR A 317 -2.28 -11.42 -8.09
CA TYR A 317 -1.55 -10.29 -7.53
C TYR A 317 -2.04 -9.92 -6.13
N ILE A 318 -3.35 -9.91 -5.89
CA ILE A 318 -3.90 -9.53 -4.58
C ILE A 318 -3.50 -10.54 -3.51
N VAL A 319 -3.57 -11.83 -3.84
CA VAL A 319 -3.14 -12.90 -2.92
C VAL A 319 -1.65 -12.81 -2.63
N GLY A 320 -0.82 -12.61 -3.66
CA GLY A 320 0.62 -12.51 -3.49
C GLY A 320 1.09 -11.22 -2.82
N SER A 321 0.47 -10.09 -3.12
CA SER A 321 0.98 -8.76 -2.72
C SER A 321 0.91 -8.51 -1.22
N GLY A 322 -0.05 -9.11 -0.51
CA GLY A 322 -0.15 -8.99 0.95
C GLY A 322 0.98 -9.68 1.72
N ILE A 323 1.58 -10.73 1.14
CA ILE A 323 2.51 -11.62 1.86
C ILE A 323 3.86 -10.95 2.17
N PRO A 324 4.54 -10.24 1.24
CA PRO A 324 5.77 -9.52 1.55
C PRO A 324 5.60 -8.47 2.65
N TRP A 325 4.49 -7.72 2.64
CA TRP A 325 4.23 -6.72 3.67
C TRP A 325 4.00 -7.36 5.05
N LEU A 326 3.33 -8.51 5.10
CA LEU A 326 3.19 -9.30 6.32
C LEU A 326 4.55 -9.82 6.82
N LEU A 327 5.39 -10.35 5.93
CA LEU A 327 6.73 -10.81 6.28
C LEU A 327 7.62 -9.67 6.77
N LEU A 328 7.53 -8.48 6.18
CA LEU A 328 8.24 -7.28 6.63
C LEU A 328 7.88 -6.95 8.08
N SER A 329 6.58 -6.99 8.42
CA SER A 329 6.10 -6.71 9.77
C SER A 329 6.58 -7.73 10.81
N GLU A 330 6.88 -8.96 10.41
CA GLU A 330 7.38 -10.01 11.29
C GLU A 330 8.90 -10.04 11.42
N VAL A 331 9.61 -9.76 10.34
CA VAL A 331 11.06 -9.56 10.39
C VAL A 331 11.37 -8.38 11.32
N HIS A 332 10.59 -7.30 11.26
CA HIS A 332 10.73 -6.19 12.21
C HIS A 332 10.53 -6.62 13.67
N LYS A 333 9.59 -7.55 13.95
CA LYS A 333 9.43 -8.14 15.30
C LYS A 333 10.67 -8.93 15.71
N LEU A 334 11.24 -9.74 14.82
CA LEU A 334 12.45 -10.52 15.09
C LEU A 334 13.65 -9.64 15.43
N PHE A 335 13.86 -8.54 14.68
CA PHE A 335 14.88 -7.56 15.02
C PHE A 335 14.61 -6.89 16.38
N SER A 336 13.36 -6.53 16.67
CA SER A 336 12.97 -5.93 17.95
C SER A 336 13.09 -6.88 19.14
N PHE A 337 13.00 -8.20 18.94
CA PHE A 337 13.03 -9.21 20.01
C PHE A 337 14.42 -9.79 20.26
N MET A 338 15.33 -9.76 19.26
CA MET A 338 16.72 -10.26 19.39
C MET A 338 17.74 -9.18 19.77
N LEU A 339 17.31 -7.91 19.87
CA LEU A 339 18.07 -6.84 20.51
C LEU A 339 17.87 -6.80 22.05
N LEU A 340 17.17 -7.81 22.61
CA LEU A 340 17.12 -8.18 24.03
C LEU A 340 18.09 -9.35 24.26
#